data_AF-A0A6L6R6E4-F1
#
_entry.id   AF-A0A6L6R6E4-F1
#
_cell.length_a   1.000
_cell.length_b   1.000
_cell.length_c   1.000
_cell.angle_alpha   90.00
_cell.angle_beta   90.00
_cell.angle_gamma   90.00
#
_symmetry.space_group_name_H-M   'P 1'
#
loop_
_entity.id
_entity.type
_entity.pdbx_description
1 polymer ?
#
loop_
_entity_poly.entity_id
_entity_poly.type
_entity_poly.pdbx_seq_one_letter_code
_entity_poly.pdbx_strand_id
1 'polypeptide(L)'
;MTWDHSGDHMAARSAFLKLVSSDPAGDSLMQAFARGPMAIYGPHSAAVYQVSSQRTELVLAGSFGFSERIGNYQSLPLGWDLPVTRAFHTGQVIVVPTQEIDEKFPLLSPWPDLVLHEYEVEQPSTIVAMPLVYSGTIIGVCAIVCSHEKVWTWFDYAFMEGMCAAVALWQHINMLNESLWLAQSQNTQFRRRPRGLKERQVQVLELLAEGKSNASIAKSLGFSLSTVKADVQMLLELLGAKTRSDAVERAMLAGLIPAAGDVVSDAPVA
;
A
#
# COMPACT_ATOMS: atom_id res chain seq x y z
N MET A 1 -19.24 29.67 33.17
CA MET A 1 -18.34 30.02 32.05
C MET A 1 -18.34 28.83 31.11
N THR A 2 -19.22 28.84 30.10
CA THR A 2 -19.29 27.78 29.08
C THR A 2 -18.13 28.01 28.13
N TRP A 3 -17.08 27.19 28.25
CA TRP A 3 -15.99 27.17 27.28
C TRP A 3 -16.57 26.76 25.92
N ASP A 4 -16.34 27.58 24.92
CA ASP A 4 -16.75 27.32 23.55
C ASP A 4 -15.83 26.25 22.94
N HIS A 5 -16.25 24.98 23.04
CA HIS A 5 -15.54 23.84 22.46
C HIS A 5 -15.53 23.82 20.92
N SER A 6 -16.20 24.77 20.25
CA SER A 6 -16.26 24.79 18.78
C SER A 6 -14.89 25.05 18.11
N GLY A 7 -14.03 25.85 18.76
CA GLY A 7 -12.67 26.13 18.30
C GLY A 7 -11.76 24.91 18.30
N ASP A 8 -11.84 24.08 19.35
CA ASP A 8 -11.02 22.88 19.50
C ASP A 8 -11.34 21.83 18.43
N HIS A 9 -12.62 21.67 18.08
CA HIS A 9 -13.03 20.74 17.03
C HIS A 9 -12.58 21.17 15.63
N MET A 10 -12.60 22.47 15.32
CA MET A 10 -12.08 22.95 14.02
C MET A 10 -10.56 22.78 13.92
N ALA A 11 -9.83 23.06 15.01
CA ALA A 11 -8.38 22.84 15.06
C ALA A 11 -8.02 21.37 14.85
N ALA A 12 -8.74 20.44 15.51
CA ALA A 12 -8.55 19.00 15.35
C ALA A 12 -8.78 18.54 13.90
N ARG A 13 -9.82 19.05 13.24
CA ARG A 13 -10.10 18.75 11.81
C ARG A 13 -8.99 19.24 10.89
N SER A 14 -8.50 20.48 11.08
CA SER A 14 -7.40 21.01 10.28
C SER A 14 -6.10 20.25 10.51
N ALA A 15 -5.79 19.89 11.76
CA ALA A 15 -4.62 19.08 12.10
C ALA A 15 -4.69 17.69 11.43
N PHE A 16 -5.86 17.05 11.44
CA PHE A 16 -6.07 15.77 10.76
C PHE A 16 -5.85 15.87 9.25
N LEU A 17 -6.41 16.89 8.58
CA LEU A 17 -6.21 17.07 7.14
C LEU A 17 -4.74 17.36 6.78
N LYS A 18 -4.02 18.09 7.64
CA LYS A 18 -2.56 18.28 7.48
C LYS A 18 -1.81 16.96 7.62
N LEU A 19 -2.17 16.13 8.59
CA LEU A 19 -1.58 14.80 8.73
C LEU A 19 -1.86 13.94 7.50
N VAL A 20 -3.11 13.89 7.02
CA VAL A 20 -3.46 13.18 5.77
C VAL A 20 -2.57 13.61 4.62
N SER A 21 -2.29 14.91 4.48
CA SER A 21 -1.44 15.44 3.41
C SER A 21 0.05 15.08 3.54
N SER A 22 0.51 14.63 4.71
CA SER A 22 1.89 14.17 4.92
C SER A 22 2.09 12.67 4.65
N ASP A 23 1.09 11.99 4.09
CA ASP A 23 1.10 10.55 3.79
C ASP A 23 1.50 9.68 4.99
N PRO A 24 0.66 9.63 6.04
CA PRO A 24 0.95 8.86 7.25
C PRO A 24 0.78 7.36 6.97
N ALA A 25 1.43 6.52 7.79
CA ALA A 25 1.09 5.11 7.87
C ALA A 25 -0.37 4.93 8.32
N GLY A 26 -1.03 3.84 7.88
CA GLY A 26 -2.45 3.61 8.15
C GLY A 26 -2.81 3.59 9.64
N ASP A 27 -1.98 3.00 10.50
CA ASP A 27 -2.22 2.98 11.95
C ASP A 27 -2.18 4.40 12.55
N SER A 28 -1.19 5.21 12.14
CA SER A 28 -1.08 6.62 12.56
C SER A 28 -2.27 7.44 12.07
N LEU A 29 -2.74 7.17 10.85
CA LEU A 29 -3.95 7.79 10.31
C LEU A 29 -5.18 7.44 11.17
N MET A 30 -5.36 6.17 11.51
CA MET A 30 -6.52 5.71 12.29
C MET A 30 -6.50 6.22 13.72
N GLN A 31 -5.33 6.29 14.35
CA GLN A 31 -5.18 6.93 15.65
C GLN A 31 -5.59 8.41 15.60
N ALA A 32 -5.10 9.16 14.62
CA ALA A 32 -5.43 10.57 14.47
C ALA A 32 -6.89 10.80 14.07
N PHE A 33 -7.47 9.92 13.26
CA PHE A 33 -8.87 9.93 12.88
C PHE A 33 -9.77 9.78 14.13
N ALA A 34 -9.50 8.74 14.93
CA ALA A 34 -10.24 8.44 16.15
C ALA A 34 -10.11 9.56 17.20
N ARG A 35 -8.87 9.99 17.50
CA ARG A 35 -8.59 10.98 18.57
C ARG A 35 -8.76 12.43 18.13
N GLY A 36 -8.86 12.70 16.84
CA GLY A 36 -9.01 14.03 16.27
C GLY A 36 -10.47 14.32 15.92
N PRO A 37 -10.82 14.33 14.62
CA PRO A 37 -12.16 14.74 14.18
C PRO A 37 -13.26 13.83 14.71
N MET A 38 -13.01 12.52 14.89
CA MET A 38 -14.03 11.58 15.40
C MET A 38 -14.16 11.57 16.92
N ALA A 39 -13.32 12.30 17.67
CA ALA A 39 -13.34 12.27 19.13
C ALA A 39 -14.71 12.66 19.73
N ILE A 40 -15.50 13.46 19.00
CA ILE A 40 -16.88 13.83 19.35
C ILE A 40 -17.83 12.63 19.47
N TYR A 41 -17.47 11.48 18.90
CA TYR A 41 -18.22 10.23 18.97
C TYR A 41 -17.64 9.24 19.99
N GLY A 42 -16.56 9.59 20.68
CA GLY A 42 -15.90 8.73 21.65
C GLY A 42 -15.41 7.38 21.11
N PRO A 43 -14.75 7.32 19.93
CA PRO A 43 -14.20 6.06 19.45
C PRO A 43 -12.98 5.63 20.29
N HIS A 44 -13.00 4.39 20.79
CA HIS A 44 -11.83 3.78 21.42
C HIS A 44 -10.98 2.99 20.41
N SER A 45 -11.60 2.53 19.31
CA SER A 45 -10.91 1.79 18.24
C SER A 45 -11.34 2.29 16.86
N ALA A 46 -10.43 2.22 15.89
CA ALA A 46 -10.70 2.58 14.49
C ALA A 46 -9.89 1.71 13.53
N ALA A 47 -10.49 1.28 12.43
CA ALA A 47 -9.85 0.50 11.38
C ALA A 47 -10.17 1.12 10.01
N VAL A 48 -9.25 0.95 9.08
CA VAL A 48 -9.46 1.29 7.68
C VAL A 48 -9.11 0.10 6.80
N TYR A 49 -10.06 -0.27 5.97
CA TYR A 49 -9.95 -1.33 4.98
C TYR A 49 -9.90 -0.75 3.59
N GLN A 50 -9.13 -1.38 2.71
CA GLN A 50 -9.04 -1.08 1.30
C GLN A 50 -9.52 -2.30 0.51
N VAL A 51 -10.24 -2.07 -0.59
CA VAL A 51 -10.62 -3.16 -1.49
C VAL A 51 -9.40 -3.72 -2.22
N SER A 52 -9.29 -5.05 -2.32
CA SER A 52 -8.22 -5.68 -3.10
C SER A 52 -8.32 -5.32 -4.58
N SER A 53 -7.20 -5.46 -5.31
CA SER A 53 -7.15 -5.19 -6.77
C SER A 53 -8.13 -6.04 -7.57
N GLN A 54 -8.41 -7.27 -7.12
CA GLN A 54 -9.39 -8.19 -7.71
C GLN A 54 -10.82 -7.91 -7.23
N ARG A 55 -11.02 -7.00 -6.28
CA ARG A 55 -12.33 -6.68 -5.66
C ARG A 55 -13.05 -7.90 -5.11
N THR A 56 -12.31 -8.78 -4.46
CA THR A 56 -12.83 -10.01 -3.84
C THR A 56 -12.82 -9.93 -2.32
N GLU A 57 -12.01 -9.03 -1.74
CA GLU A 57 -11.77 -8.93 -0.30
C GLU A 57 -11.50 -7.48 0.11
N LEU A 58 -11.74 -7.18 1.38
CA LEU A 58 -11.29 -5.97 2.07
C LEU A 58 -10.04 -6.29 2.87
N VAL A 59 -8.94 -5.61 2.58
CA VAL A 59 -7.64 -5.77 3.23
C VAL A 59 -7.43 -4.64 4.23
N LEU A 60 -7.02 -4.98 5.45
CA LEU A 60 -6.74 -4.02 6.51
C LEU A 60 -5.52 -3.17 6.15
N ALA A 61 -5.73 -1.87 5.96
CA ALA A 61 -4.69 -0.91 5.62
C ALA A 61 -4.15 -0.15 6.85
N GLY A 62 -4.90 -0.16 7.96
CA GLY A 62 -4.46 0.41 9.23
C GLY A 62 -5.49 0.24 10.34
N SER A 63 -5.02 0.23 11.58
CA SER A 63 -5.87 0.04 12.76
C SER A 63 -5.33 0.79 13.98
N PHE A 64 -6.22 1.08 14.92
CA PHE A 64 -5.90 1.70 16.20
C PHE A 64 -6.85 1.17 17.28
N GLY A 65 -6.34 0.92 18.49
CA GLY A 65 -7.15 0.60 19.66
C GLY A 65 -7.76 -0.81 19.68
N PHE A 66 -7.31 -1.73 18.82
CA PHE A 66 -7.72 -3.13 18.85
C PHE A 66 -6.67 -4.01 19.53
N SER A 67 -7.09 -5.20 19.98
CA SER A 67 -6.19 -6.25 20.46
C SER A 67 -5.46 -6.93 19.29
N GLU A 68 -4.49 -7.80 19.59
CA GLU A 68 -3.80 -8.61 18.57
C GLU A 68 -4.77 -9.46 17.71
N ARG A 69 -6.00 -9.71 18.18
CA ARG A 69 -7.01 -10.46 17.43
C ARG A 69 -7.49 -9.76 16.17
N ILE A 70 -7.23 -8.46 16.01
CA ILE A 70 -7.43 -7.76 14.73
C ILE A 70 -6.66 -8.42 13.58
N GLY A 71 -5.58 -9.16 13.91
CA GLY A 71 -4.83 -10.00 12.97
C GLY A 71 -5.69 -11.05 12.24
N ASN A 72 -6.74 -11.56 12.89
CA ASN A 72 -7.68 -12.52 12.27
C ASN A 72 -8.57 -11.88 11.19
N TYR A 73 -8.60 -10.55 11.14
CA TYR A 73 -9.43 -9.75 10.25
C TYR A 73 -8.58 -8.90 9.30
N GLN A 74 -7.36 -9.35 8.96
CA GLN A 74 -6.46 -8.68 8.01
C GLN A 74 -6.98 -8.72 6.57
N SER A 75 -7.65 -9.79 6.18
CA SER A 75 -8.34 -9.88 4.89
C SER A 75 -9.73 -10.47 5.07
N LEU A 76 -10.73 -9.76 4.57
CA LEU A 76 -12.14 -10.10 4.72
C LEU A 76 -12.76 -10.36 3.34
N PRO A 77 -13.13 -11.61 3.02
CA PRO A 77 -13.84 -11.90 1.79
C PRO A 77 -15.13 -11.07 1.70
N LEU A 78 -15.36 -10.42 0.56
CA LEU A 78 -16.56 -9.59 0.36
C LEU A 78 -17.86 -10.40 0.44
N GLY A 79 -17.81 -11.72 0.26
CA GLY A 79 -18.96 -12.60 0.45
C GLY A 79 -19.38 -12.79 1.91
N TRP A 80 -18.55 -12.42 2.88
CA TRP A 80 -18.92 -12.48 4.29
C TRP A 80 -19.84 -11.33 4.66
N ASP A 81 -20.76 -11.58 5.57
CA ASP A 81 -21.66 -10.56 6.09
C ASP A 81 -21.14 -10.04 7.43
N LEU A 82 -20.43 -8.93 7.35
CA LEU A 82 -19.84 -8.18 8.44
C LEU A 82 -20.26 -6.71 8.32
N PRO A 83 -20.21 -5.90 9.39
CA PRO A 83 -20.56 -4.48 9.29
C PRO A 83 -19.79 -3.76 8.18
N VAL A 84 -18.49 -4.05 8.04
CA VAL A 84 -17.63 -3.45 7.02
C VAL A 84 -17.93 -3.94 5.60
N THR A 85 -18.15 -5.23 5.38
CA THR A 85 -18.47 -5.74 4.03
C THR A 85 -19.89 -5.34 3.62
N ARG A 86 -20.84 -5.26 4.55
CA ARG A 86 -22.18 -4.74 4.30
C ARG A 86 -22.17 -3.26 3.94
N ALA A 87 -21.37 -2.44 4.63
CA ALA A 87 -21.18 -1.03 4.27
C ALA A 87 -20.58 -0.88 2.86
N PHE A 88 -19.64 -1.76 2.51
CA PHE A 88 -19.05 -1.81 1.16
C PHE A 88 -20.09 -2.12 0.07
N HIS A 89 -20.96 -3.10 0.28
CA HIS A 89 -21.96 -3.49 -0.72
C HIS A 89 -23.12 -2.51 -0.85
N THR A 90 -23.58 -1.98 0.27
CA THR A 90 -24.75 -1.08 0.30
C THR A 90 -24.39 0.37 -0.03
N GLY A 91 -23.12 0.76 0.17
CA GLY A 91 -22.72 2.16 0.12
C GLY A 91 -23.35 3.02 1.21
N GLN A 92 -23.88 2.41 2.26
CA GLN A 92 -24.50 3.09 3.38
C GLN A 92 -23.64 2.97 4.64
N VAL A 93 -23.76 3.96 5.53
CA VAL A 93 -23.19 3.87 6.87
C VAL A 93 -23.97 2.83 7.66
N ILE A 94 -23.28 1.79 8.13
CA ILE A 94 -23.84 0.73 8.94
C ILE A 94 -23.51 1.01 10.40
N VAL A 95 -24.56 1.20 11.20
CA VAL A 95 -24.46 1.44 12.65
C VAL A 95 -25.05 0.23 13.35
N VAL A 96 -24.29 -0.37 14.27
CA VAL A 96 -24.67 -1.60 14.95
C VAL A 96 -24.38 -1.45 16.45
N PRO A 97 -25.42 -1.39 17.30
CA PRO A 97 -25.25 -1.57 18.74
C PRO A 97 -24.59 -2.92 19.02
N THR A 98 -23.62 -2.96 19.92
CA THR A 98 -22.81 -4.17 20.09
C THR A 98 -23.58 -5.37 20.66
N GLN A 99 -24.72 -5.11 21.32
CA GLN A 99 -25.67 -6.14 21.78
C GLN A 99 -26.32 -6.92 20.63
N GLU A 100 -26.42 -6.32 19.45
CA GLU A 100 -27.06 -6.92 18.27
C GLU A 100 -26.04 -7.66 17.37
N ILE A 101 -24.74 -7.61 17.69
CA ILE A 101 -23.69 -8.18 16.83
C ILE A 101 -23.84 -9.68 16.69
N ASP A 102 -24.04 -10.41 17.78
CA ASP A 102 -24.11 -11.87 17.73
C ASP A 102 -25.32 -12.35 16.90
N GLU A 103 -26.42 -11.59 16.91
CA GLU A 103 -27.60 -11.88 16.10
C GLU A 103 -27.41 -11.49 14.62
N LYS A 104 -26.92 -10.28 14.35
CA LYS A 104 -26.86 -9.72 12.99
C LYS A 104 -25.60 -10.09 12.20
N PHE A 105 -24.52 -10.38 12.90
CA PHE A 105 -23.17 -10.59 12.36
C PHE A 105 -22.43 -11.71 13.11
N PRO A 106 -22.91 -12.96 13.08
CA PRO A 106 -22.34 -14.06 13.85
C PRO A 106 -20.87 -14.35 13.51
N LEU A 107 -20.42 -14.00 12.30
CA LEU A 107 -19.02 -14.14 11.87
C LEU A 107 -18.05 -13.19 12.57
N LEU A 108 -18.54 -12.13 13.22
CA LEU A 108 -17.73 -11.20 14.01
C LEU A 108 -17.57 -11.67 15.47
N SER A 109 -18.36 -12.66 15.89
CA SER A 109 -18.35 -13.17 17.27
C SER A 109 -17.19 -14.15 17.50
N PRO A 110 -16.47 -14.10 18.64
CA PRO A 110 -16.64 -13.16 19.75
C PRO A 110 -15.97 -11.80 19.45
N TRP A 111 -16.79 -10.75 19.39
CA TRP A 111 -16.33 -9.39 19.10
C TRP A 111 -15.67 -8.66 20.30
N PRO A 112 -16.01 -8.94 21.60
CA PRO A 112 -15.38 -8.22 22.72
C PRO A 112 -13.87 -8.44 22.79
N ASP A 113 -13.40 -9.63 22.37
CA ASP A 113 -11.99 -9.97 22.36
C ASP A 113 -11.19 -9.23 21.27
N LEU A 114 -11.88 -8.53 20.36
CA LEU A 114 -11.27 -7.72 19.30
C LEU A 114 -10.75 -6.39 19.86
N VAL A 115 -11.29 -5.91 20.98
CA VAL A 115 -10.96 -4.62 21.60
C VAL A 115 -10.02 -4.86 22.81
N LEU A 116 -9.17 -3.89 23.14
CA LEU A 116 -8.29 -3.99 24.31
C LEU A 116 -9.11 -4.06 25.61
N HIS A 117 -8.78 -5.01 26.50
CA HIS A 117 -9.48 -5.24 27.76
C HIS A 117 -9.49 -4.04 28.73
N GLU A 118 -8.60 -3.06 28.57
CA GLU A 118 -8.61 -1.81 29.36
C GLU A 118 -9.85 -0.93 29.08
N TYR A 119 -10.62 -1.27 28.04
CA TYR A 119 -11.96 -0.75 27.80
C TYR A 119 -12.98 -1.84 28.20
N GLU A 120 -13.07 -2.13 29.50
CA GLU A 120 -14.12 -3.04 30.01
C GLU A 120 -15.48 -2.57 29.48
N VAL A 121 -16.10 -3.43 28.66
CA VAL A 121 -17.38 -3.20 27.97
C VAL A 121 -18.53 -3.32 28.98
N GLU A 122 -18.46 -2.57 30.09
CA GLU A 122 -19.58 -2.46 31.02
C GLU A 122 -20.69 -1.55 30.46
N GLN A 123 -20.39 -0.77 29.42
CA GLN A 123 -21.34 0.13 28.76
C GLN A 123 -21.65 -0.27 27.31
N PRO A 124 -22.89 -0.01 26.86
CA PRO A 124 -23.32 -0.27 25.48
C PRO A 124 -22.45 0.50 24.47
N SER A 125 -21.73 -0.24 23.62
CA SER A 125 -20.89 0.32 22.56
C SER A 125 -21.56 0.23 21.20
N THR A 126 -21.03 0.94 20.20
CA THR A 126 -21.57 0.92 18.84
C THR A 126 -20.45 0.77 17.82
N ILE A 127 -20.61 -0.17 16.89
CA ILE A 127 -19.77 -0.26 15.69
C ILE A 127 -20.39 0.61 14.61
N VAL A 128 -19.60 1.48 14.01
CA VAL A 128 -19.99 2.30 12.87
C VAL A 128 -19.04 2.00 11.71
N ALA A 129 -19.56 1.42 10.63
CA ALA A 129 -18.82 1.15 9.40
C ALA A 129 -19.28 2.12 8.30
N MET A 130 -18.33 2.80 7.68
CA MET A 130 -18.54 3.93 6.77
C MET A 130 -17.83 3.65 5.45
N PRO A 131 -18.54 3.67 4.31
CA PRO A 131 -17.92 3.44 3.01
C PRO A 131 -16.97 4.58 2.65
N LEU A 132 -15.83 4.23 2.05
CA LEU A 132 -14.87 5.18 1.50
C LEU A 132 -15.13 5.30 0.00
N VAL A 133 -15.65 6.45 -0.41
CA VAL A 133 -16.03 6.70 -1.80
C VAL A 133 -15.01 7.63 -2.44
N TYR A 134 -14.44 7.20 -3.57
CA TYR A 134 -13.61 8.02 -4.44
C TYR A 134 -14.18 7.99 -5.86
N SER A 135 -14.40 9.17 -6.44
CA SER A 135 -14.97 9.31 -7.80
C SER A 135 -16.23 8.45 -8.03
N GLY A 136 -17.13 8.43 -7.04
CA GLY A 136 -18.39 7.67 -7.11
C GLY A 136 -18.25 6.16 -6.92
N THR A 137 -17.05 5.66 -6.64
CA THR A 137 -16.77 4.24 -6.43
C THR A 137 -16.34 3.99 -5.00
N ILE A 138 -16.87 2.94 -4.37
CA ILE A 138 -16.41 2.51 -3.05
C ILE A 138 -15.06 1.81 -3.23
N ILE A 139 -14.03 2.34 -2.58
CA ILE A 139 -12.64 1.85 -2.64
C ILE A 139 -12.18 1.21 -1.33
N GLY A 140 -13.00 1.29 -0.28
CA GLY A 140 -12.66 0.80 1.04
C GLY A 140 -13.77 1.09 2.04
N VAL A 141 -13.50 0.80 3.30
CA VAL A 141 -14.41 1.05 4.41
C VAL A 141 -13.61 1.47 5.63
N CYS A 142 -14.05 2.53 6.31
CA CYS A 142 -13.54 2.90 7.62
C CYS A 142 -14.53 2.45 8.69
N ALA A 143 -14.04 1.89 9.79
CA ALA A 143 -14.87 1.50 10.91
C ALA A 143 -14.36 2.13 12.20
N ILE A 144 -15.27 2.51 13.09
CA ILE A 144 -14.96 2.93 14.45
C ILE A 144 -15.81 2.14 15.45
N VAL A 145 -15.28 1.94 16.64
CA VAL A 145 -16.02 1.37 17.78
C VAL A 145 -16.10 2.45 18.85
N CYS A 146 -17.34 2.87 19.15
CA CYS A 146 -17.65 3.96 20.07
C CYS A 146 -18.03 3.40 21.45
N SER A 147 -17.60 4.07 22.52
CA SER A 147 -17.85 3.62 23.90
C SER A 147 -19.31 3.73 24.36
N HIS A 148 -20.16 4.45 23.61
CA HIS A 148 -21.55 4.73 24.00
C HIS A 148 -22.47 4.69 22.79
N GLU A 149 -23.70 4.23 22.99
CA GLU A 149 -24.80 4.43 22.04
C GLU A 149 -25.27 5.89 22.04
N LYS A 150 -25.70 6.38 20.88
CA LYS A 150 -26.33 7.69 20.72
C LYS A 150 -27.39 7.67 19.62
N VAL A 151 -28.23 8.70 19.63
CA VAL A 151 -29.09 9.01 18.49
C VAL A 151 -28.26 9.67 17.40
N TRP A 152 -28.30 9.10 16.20
CA TRP A 152 -27.59 9.61 15.04
C TRP A 152 -28.47 10.59 14.26
N THR A 153 -27.90 11.76 13.97
CA THR A 153 -28.55 12.81 13.20
C THR A 153 -27.98 12.86 11.79
N TRP A 154 -28.71 13.48 10.85
CA TRP A 154 -28.20 13.70 9.49
C TRP A 154 -26.86 14.44 9.47
N PHE A 155 -26.65 15.33 10.44
CA PHE A 155 -25.41 16.10 10.58
C PHE A 155 -24.23 15.18 10.92
N ASP A 156 -24.46 14.16 11.75
CA ASP A 156 -23.42 13.18 12.09
C ASP A 156 -22.97 12.39 10.85
N TYR A 157 -23.94 11.95 10.03
CA TYR A 157 -23.66 11.25 8.77
C TYR A 157 -22.91 12.14 7.77
N ALA A 158 -23.37 13.38 7.56
CA ALA A 158 -22.69 14.32 6.67
C ALA A 158 -21.25 14.62 7.13
N PHE A 159 -21.03 14.70 8.45
CA PHE A 159 -19.70 14.88 9.00
C PHE A 159 -18.81 13.66 8.78
N MET A 160 -19.34 12.45 9.00
CA MET A 160 -18.65 11.19 8.73
C MET A 160 -18.26 11.07 7.26
N GLU A 161 -19.17 11.39 6.33
CA GLU A 161 -18.92 11.39 4.89
C GLU A 161 -17.76 12.32 4.52
N GLY A 162 -17.75 13.55 5.06
CA GLY A 162 -16.67 14.51 4.81
C GLY A 162 -15.30 14.02 5.29
N MET A 163 -15.26 13.35 6.44
CA MET A 163 -14.00 12.80 6.98
C MET A 163 -13.58 11.52 6.26
N CYS A 164 -14.53 10.68 5.86
CA CYS A 164 -14.29 9.52 5.01
C CYS A 164 -13.78 9.91 3.62
N ALA A 165 -14.22 11.03 3.05
CA ALA A 165 -13.69 11.53 1.79
C ALA A 165 -12.18 11.87 1.89
N ALA A 166 -11.72 12.42 3.01
CA ALA A 166 -10.30 12.67 3.25
C ALA A 166 -9.50 11.37 3.35
N VAL A 167 -10.02 10.35 4.05
CA VAL A 167 -9.40 9.02 4.14
C VAL A 167 -9.39 8.32 2.77
N ALA A 168 -10.46 8.44 1.99
CA ALA A 168 -10.55 7.89 0.64
C ALA A 168 -9.51 8.52 -0.31
N LEU A 169 -9.29 9.84 -0.20
CA LEU A 169 -8.24 10.53 -0.96
C LEU A 169 -6.84 10.02 -0.59
N TRP A 170 -6.56 9.85 0.71
CA TRP A 170 -5.30 9.25 1.17
C TRP A 170 -5.11 7.83 0.61
N GLN A 171 -6.12 6.96 0.72
CA GLN A 171 -6.05 5.60 0.17
C GLN A 171 -5.79 5.61 -1.33
N HIS A 172 -6.48 6.48 -2.08
CA HIS A 172 -6.30 6.55 -3.53
C HIS A 172 -4.88 6.97 -3.92
N ILE A 173 -4.30 7.96 -3.22
CA ILE A 173 -2.91 8.38 -3.42
C ILE A 173 -1.96 7.20 -3.16
N ASN A 174 -2.20 6.42 -2.10
CA ASN A 174 -1.35 5.28 -1.77
C ASN A 174 -1.49 4.13 -2.76
N MET A 175 -2.69 3.87 -3.25
CA MET A 175 -2.91 2.90 -4.34
C MET A 175 -2.24 3.32 -5.65
N LEU A 176 -2.25 4.63 -5.97
CA LEU A 176 -1.50 5.18 -7.09
C LEU A 176 0.00 5.03 -6.87
N ASN A 177 0.50 5.34 -5.68
CA ASN A 177 1.92 5.18 -5.36
C ASN A 177 2.33 3.71 -5.48
N GLU A 178 1.57 2.78 -4.93
CA GLU A 178 1.89 1.35 -4.97
C GLU A 178 1.85 0.79 -6.40
N SER A 179 0.83 1.15 -7.20
CA SER A 179 0.77 0.78 -8.62
C SER A 179 1.87 1.44 -9.45
N LEU A 180 2.23 2.69 -9.15
CA LEU A 180 3.38 3.38 -9.74
C LEU A 180 4.70 2.74 -9.31
N TRP A 181 4.85 2.32 -8.05
CA TRP A 181 6.04 1.62 -7.54
C TRP A 181 6.16 0.23 -8.14
N LEU A 182 5.08 -0.52 -8.32
CA LEU A 182 5.08 -1.82 -9.00
C LEU A 182 5.34 -1.65 -10.50
N ALA A 183 4.70 -0.68 -11.15
CA ALA A 183 4.96 -0.35 -12.55
C ALA A 183 6.38 0.17 -12.77
N GLN A 184 6.91 0.97 -11.84
CA GLN A 184 8.30 1.43 -11.85
C GLN A 184 9.28 0.34 -11.41
N SER A 185 8.88 -0.63 -10.59
CA SER A 185 9.72 -1.76 -10.16
C SER A 185 9.90 -2.78 -11.29
N GLN A 186 8.85 -3.03 -12.07
CA GLN A 186 8.98 -3.72 -13.35
C GLN A 186 9.81 -2.90 -14.35
N ASN A 187 9.72 -1.57 -14.29
CA ASN A 187 10.51 -0.68 -15.14
C ASN A 187 11.94 -0.41 -14.60
N THR A 188 12.30 -0.75 -13.35
CA THR A 188 13.67 -0.61 -12.81
C THR A 188 14.54 -1.81 -13.16
N GLN A 189 13.96 -2.97 -13.49
CA GLN A 189 14.67 -3.99 -14.28
C GLN A 189 14.93 -3.48 -15.71
N PHE A 190 14.05 -2.66 -16.29
CA PHE A 190 14.21 -2.08 -17.64
C PHE A 190 14.83 -0.67 -17.70
N ARG A 191 15.21 -0.06 -16.57
CA ARG A 191 15.86 1.27 -16.49
C ARG A 191 17.21 1.27 -15.77
N ARG A 192 17.92 0.15 -15.77
CA ARG A 192 19.39 0.16 -15.69
C ARG A 192 20.06 0.05 -17.05
N ARG A 193 19.40 0.36 -18.17
CA ARG A 193 20.11 0.71 -19.41
C ARG A 193 20.23 2.24 -19.47
N PRO A 194 21.42 2.83 -19.30
CA PRO A 194 21.69 4.20 -19.71
C PRO A 194 21.12 4.38 -21.11
N ARG A 195 20.31 5.42 -21.33
CA ARG A 195 19.78 5.77 -22.65
C ARG A 195 20.97 5.89 -23.60
N GLY A 196 21.24 4.86 -24.40
CA GLY A 196 22.43 4.77 -25.26
C GLY A 196 22.90 3.36 -25.60
N LEU A 197 22.68 2.36 -24.73
CA LEU A 197 23.10 0.97 -24.99
C LEU A 197 22.10 0.21 -25.86
N LYS A 198 22.55 -0.23 -27.04
CA LYS A 198 21.80 -1.16 -27.90
C LYS A 198 21.86 -2.57 -27.32
N GLU A 199 20.85 -3.38 -27.62
CA GLU A 199 20.75 -4.77 -27.15
C GLU A 199 22.00 -5.61 -27.45
N ARG A 200 22.53 -5.48 -28.67
CA ARG A 200 23.80 -6.12 -29.06
C ARG A 200 24.99 -5.70 -28.19
N GLN A 201 25.04 -4.45 -27.74
CA GLN A 201 26.15 -3.96 -26.93
C GLN A 201 26.10 -4.53 -25.51
N VAL A 202 24.89 -4.82 -24.99
CA VAL A 202 24.72 -5.55 -23.73
C VAL A 202 25.25 -6.98 -23.88
N GLN A 203 24.90 -7.68 -24.97
CA GLN A 203 25.40 -9.03 -25.24
C GLN A 203 26.94 -9.07 -25.41
N VAL A 204 27.52 -8.05 -26.06
CA VAL A 204 28.98 -7.91 -26.16
C VAL A 204 29.60 -7.72 -24.76
N LEU A 205 28.98 -6.93 -23.89
CA LEU A 205 29.45 -6.64 -22.54
C LEU A 205 29.39 -7.88 -21.61
N GLU A 206 28.34 -8.69 -21.72
CA GLU A 206 28.21 -9.99 -21.02
C GLU A 206 29.33 -10.95 -21.43
N LEU A 207 29.56 -11.12 -22.73
CA LEU A 207 30.62 -12.01 -23.23
C LEU A 207 32.03 -11.47 -22.93
N LEU A 208 32.20 -10.15 -22.80
CA LEU A 208 33.45 -9.56 -22.30
C LEU A 208 33.70 -9.93 -20.84
N ALA A 209 32.65 -9.97 -20.01
CA ALA A 209 32.71 -10.38 -18.60
C ALA A 209 33.06 -11.86 -18.44
N GLU A 210 32.63 -12.70 -19.38
CA GLU A 210 33.06 -14.11 -19.49
C GLU A 210 34.51 -14.29 -19.99
N GLY A 211 35.24 -13.19 -20.26
CA GLY A 211 36.62 -13.26 -20.74
C GLY A 211 36.77 -13.62 -22.22
N LYS A 212 35.70 -13.61 -23.02
CA LYS A 212 35.76 -13.95 -24.45
C LYS A 212 36.62 -12.94 -25.23
N SER A 213 37.21 -13.39 -26.34
CA SER A 213 37.90 -12.52 -27.30
C SER A 213 36.92 -11.95 -28.32
N ASN A 214 37.21 -10.79 -28.92
CA ASN A 214 36.33 -10.17 -29.91
C ASN A 214 36.02 -11.11 -31.10
N ALA A 215 36.95 -12.01 -31.45
CA ALA A 215 36.72 -13.03 -32.48
C ALA A 215 35.72 -14.09 -32.03
N SER A 216 35.79 -14.52 -30.77
CA SER A 216 34.80 -15.44 -30.20
C SER A 216 33.43 -14.77 -30.08
N ILE A 217 33.37 -13.51 -29.66
CA ILE A 217 32.13 -12.72 -29.55
C ILE A 217 31.47 -12.56 -30.92
N ALA A 218 32.27 -12.20 -31.93
CA ALA A 218 31.80 -12.07 -33.32
C ALA A 218 31.15 -13.37 -33.82
N LYS A 219 31.78 -14.52 -33.54
CA LYS A 219 31.24 -15.83 -33.86
C LYS A 219 29.96 -16.15 -33.09
N SER A 220 29.93 -15.89 -31.78
CA SER A 220 28.77 -16.17 -30.92
C SER A 220 27.53 -15.35 -31.29
N LEU A 221 27.73 -14.08 -31.67
CA LEU A 221 26.62 -13.17 -31.99
C LEU A 221 26.31 -13.06 -33.49
N GLY A 222 27.06 -13.74 -34.36
CA GLY A 222 26.85 -13.71 -35.81
C GLY A 222 27.22 -12.38 -36.48
N PHE A 223 28.14 -11.60 -35.90
CA PHE A 223 28.59 -10.30 -36.44
C PHE A 223 30.04 -10.36 -36.94
N SER A 224 30.44 -9.38 -37.76
CA SER A 224 31.84 -9.26 -38.17
C SER A 224 32.74 -8.84 -37.00
N LEU A 225 34.02 -9.24 -37.05
CA LEU A 225 35.02 -8.81 -36.07
C LEU A 225 35.13 -7.27 -35.98
N SER A 226 34.98 -6.58 -37.11
CA SER A 226 35.00 -5.11 -37.17
C SER A 226 33.80 -4.48 -36.44
N THR A 227 32.62 -5.09 -36.54
CA THR A 227 31.40 -4.62 -35.84
C THR A 227 31.58 -4.77 -34.34
N VAL A 228 32.06 -5.92 -33.86
CA VAL A 228 32.32 -6.14 -32.43
C VAL A 228 33.41 -5.19 -31.91
N LYS A 229 34.49 -4.95 -32.66
CA LYS A 229 35.51 -3.96 -32.27
C LYS A 229 34.91 -2.56 -32.11
N ALA A 230 34.02 -2.14 -33.02
CA ALA A 230 33.35 -0.85 -32.94
C ALA A 230 32.40 -0.78 -31.73
N ASP A 231 31.66 -1.85 -31.43
CA ASP A 231 30.80 -1.91 -30.25
C ASP A 231 31.60 -1.86 -28.95
N VAL A 232 32.73 -2.57 -28.87
CA VAL A 232 33.64 -2.52 -27.69
C VAL A 232 34.21 -1.11 -27.49
N GLN A 233 34.59 -0.42 -28.56
CA GLN A 233 35.08 0.95 -28.48
C GLN A 233 33.98 1.90 -27.95
N MET A 234 32.76 1.77 -28.47
CA MET A 234 31.62 2.57 -28.01
C MET A 234 31.25 2.29 -26.54
N LEU A 235 31.37 1.02 -26.10
CA LEU A 235 31.18 0.63 -24.71
C LEU A 235 32.23 1.26 -23.79
N LEU A 236 33.50 1.28 -24.19
CA LEU A 236 34.58 1.91 -23.43
C LEU A 236 34.32 3.42 -23.25
N GLU A 237 33.95 4.10 -24.33
CA GLU A 237 33.62 5.53 -24.31
C GLU A 237 32.40 5.82 -23.43
N LEU A 238 31.32 5.04 -23.58
CA LEU A 238 30.09 5.23 -22.83
C LEU A 238 30.28 4.99 -21.32
N LEU A 239 31.11 4.03 -20.94
CA LEU A 239 31.39 3.68 -19.54
C LEU A 239 32.54 4.51 -18.93
N GLY A 240 33.19 5.36 -19.73
CA GLY A 240 34.38 6.11 -19.32
C GLY A 240 35.53 5.19 -18.91
N ALA A 241 35.60 4.01 -19.50
CA ALA A 241 36.53 2.95 -19.16
C ALA A 241 37.78 3.01 -20.05
N LYS A 242 38.95 2.76 -19.46
CA LYS A 242 40.23 2.75 -20.20
C LYS A 242 40.60 1.39 -20.76
N THR A 243 40.04 0.32 -20.18
CA THR A 243 40.31 -1.07 -20.57
C THR A 243 39.03 -1.88 -20.57
N ARG A 244 39.03 -3.03 -21.27
CA ARG A 244 37.88 -3.95 -21.27
C ARG A 244 37.51 -4.45 -19.88
N SER A 245 38.49 -4.65 -18.99
CA SER A 245 38.23 -5.13 -17.62
C SER A 245 37.62 -4.02 -16.77
N ASP A 246 38.13 -2.80 -16.90
CA ASP A 246 37.56 -1.59 -16.28
C ASP A 246 36.12 -1.33 -16.79
N ALA A 247 35.83 -1.61 -18.07
CA ALA A 247 34.49 -1.53 -18.62
C ALA A 247 33.53 -2.56 -17.98
N VAL A 248 33.99 -3.80 -17.81
CA VAL A 248 33.20 -4.86 -17.15
C VAL A 248 32.93 -4.51 -15.69
N GLU A 249 33.95 -4.07 -14.95
CA GLU A 249 33.82 -3.68 -13.55
C GLU A 249 32.81 -2.54 -13.38
N ARG A 250 32.94 -1.47 -14.18
CA ARG A 250 32.00 -0.35 -14.18
C ARG A 250 30.60 -0.75 -14.60
N ALA A 251 30.49 -1.69 -15.53
CA ALA A 251 29.20 -2.22 -15.96
C ALA A 251 28.50 -3.04 -14.88
N MET A 252 29.26 -3.83 -14.11
CA MET A 252 28.73 -4.54 -12.93
C MET A 252 28.30 -3.56 -11.84
N LEU A 253 29.13 -2.56 -11.54
CA LEU A 253 28.80 -1.51 -10.56
C LEU A 253 27.56 -0.69 -10.96
N ALA A 254 27.39 -0.43 -12.26
CA ALA A 254 26.21 0.23 -12.81
C ALA A 254 24.98 -0.69 -12.93
N GLY A 255 25.12 -2.00 -12.64
CA GLY A 255 24.07 -3.00 -12.77
C GLY A 255 23.59 -3.24 -14.20
N LEU A 256 24.48 -3.07 -15.19
CA LEU A 256 24.24 -3.36 -16.61
C LEU A 256 24.33 -4.84 -16.93
N ILE A 257 25.17 -5.54 -16.18
CA ILE A 257 25.42 -6.98 -16.27
C ILE A 257 25.52 -7.54 -14.83
N PRO A 258 25.19 -8.82 -14.61
CA PRO A 258 25.29 -9.44 -13.28
C PRO A 258 26.72 -9.39 -12.74
N ALA A 259 26.87 -9.21 -11.42
CA ALA A 259 28.16 -9.39 -10.77
C ALA A 259 28.57 -10.87 -10.88
N ALA A 260 29.84 -11.14 -11.20
CA ALA A 260 30.35 -12.50 -11.31
C ALA A 260 30.20 -13.23 -9.96
N GLY A 261 29.11 -13.98 -9.82
CA GLY A 261 28.66 -14.62 -8.58
C GLY A 261 27.21 -15.13 -8.66
N ASP A 262 26.36 -14.50 -9.47
CA ASP A 262 24.94 -14.87 -9.62
C ASP A 262 24.68 -15.79 -10.83
N VAL A 263 25.51 -16.83 -11.02
CA VAL A 263 25.13 -17.91 -11.96
C VAL A 263 24.21 -18.86 -11.23
N VAL A 264 22.91 -18.62 -11.34
CA VAL A 264 21.88 -19.62 -11.01
C VAL A 264 22.08 -20.80 -11.96
N SER A 265 22.65 -21.88 -11.40
CA SER A 265 22.75 -23.20 -12.03
C SER A 265 21.34 -23.79 -12.14
N ASP A 266 20.65 -23.50 -13.24
CA ASP A 266 19.50 -24.28 -13.68
C ASP A 266 20.01 -25.60 -14.29
N ALA A 267 20.16 -26.62 -13.44
CA ALA A 267 20.30 -27.99 -13.88
C ALA A 267 18.91 -28.64 -13.88
N PRO A 268 18.45 -29.25 -14.98
CA PRO A 268 17.18 -29.97 -14.99
C PRO A 268 17.33 -31.25 -14.15
N VAL A 269 16.46 -31.42 -13.15
CA VAL A 269 16.29 -32.68 -12.44
C VAL A 269 15.70 -33.68 -13.42
N ALA A 270 16.46 -34.75 -13.68
CA ALA A 270 16.02 -35.94 -14.41
C ALA A 270 15.07 -36.79 -13.57
#